data_AF-N6UNM0-F1
#
_entry.id   AF-N6UNM0-F1
#
_cell.length_a   1.000
_cell.length_b   1.000
_cell.length_c   1.000
_cell.angle_alpha   90.00
_cell.angle_beta   90.00
_cell.angle_gamma   90.00
#
_symmetry.space_group_name_H-M   'P 1'
#
loop_
_entity.id
_entity.type
_entity.pdbx_description
1 polymer ?
#
loop_
_entity_poly.entity_id
_entity_poly.type
_entity_poly.pdbx_seq_one_letter_code
_entity_poly.pdbx_strand_id
1 'polypeptide(L)'
;MLFSCYNTRQTVLPNIMWIMDSLFKYTNFGVVSYLHQDFFIKSGKENRDKALQELSHHLVDKYVILERKWLVLFPEGGFLRNRKAISHKYADKNNLPKFENVSLPRLGAMKIIMNTVGPQSSVNNNSSKFQRAHIEYVLDITIAYPKGVPINITDILFGTRAPCETIFFYRVYRSTEVPEDSEAMTDWLFKR
;
A
#
# COMPACT_ATOMS: atom_id res chain seq x y z
N MET A 1 9.67 -9.34 -11.00
CA MET A 1 8.71 -8.71 -11.93
C MET A 1 8.45 -7.24 -11.59
N LEU A 2 8.18 -6.84 -10.33
CA LEU A 2 8.07 -5.41 -9.99
C LEU A 2 9.37 -4.80 -9.40
N PHE A 3 10.02 -5.48 -8.46
CA PHE A 3 11.32 -5.04 -7.90
C PHE A 3 12.47 -5.11 -8.91
N SER A 4 12.41 -6.06 -9.85
CA SER A 4 13.35 -6.11 -10.97
C SER A 4 13.29 -4.84 -11.81
N CYS A 5 12.12 -4.21 -11.94
CA CYS A 5 11.99 -2.92 -12.62
C CYS A 5 12.73 -1.82 -11.85
N TYR A 6 12.66 -1.82 -10.51
CA TYR A 6 13.35 -0.84 -9.66
C TYR A 6 14.85 -1.11 -9.50
N ASN A 7 15.29 -2.36 -9.64
CA ASN A 7 16.71 -2.75 -9.57
C ASN A 7 17.57 -2.11 -10.67
N THR A 8 16.94 -1.65 -11.76
CA THR A 8 17.63 -0.92 -12.82
C THR A 8 18.18 0.43 -12.33
N ARG A 9 17.66 0.99 -11.23
CA ARG A 9 18.12 2.26 -10.64
C ARG A 9 18.60 2.04 -9.21
N GLN A 10 19.92 2.14 -9.03
CA GLN A 10 20.60 1.87 -7.75
C GLN A 10 20.05 2.71 -6.57
N THR A 11 19.51 3.90 -6.84
CA THR A 11 19.00 4.80 -5.82
C THR A 11 17.56 4.52 -5.40
N VAL A 12 16.80 3.71 -6.13
CA VAL A 12 15.36 3.54 -5.86
C VAL A 12 15.11 2.47 -4.80
N LEU A 13 15.80 1.33 -4.91
CA LEU A 13 15.57 0.19 -4.02
C LEU A 13 15.80 0.49 -2.54
N PRO A 14 16.91 1.11 -2.10
CA PRO A 14 17.11 1.40 -0.67
C PRO A 14 16.07 2.37 -0.09
N ASN A 15 15.43 3.15 -0.95
CA ASN A 15 14.56 4.25 -0.58
C ASN A 15 13.06 3.90 -0.60
N ILE A 16 12.68 2.66 -0.91
CA ILE A 16 11.28 2.24 -0.99
C ILE A 16 10.83 1.50 0.26
N MET A 17 9.60 1.70 0.70
CA MET A 17 8.97 0.85 1.71
C MET A 17 7.70 0.26 1.17
N TRP A 18 7.52 -1.03 1.41
CA TRP A 18 6.32 -1.74 1.00
C TRP A 18 5.41 -2.00 2.19
N ILE A 19 4.11 -1.82 1.97
CA ILE A 19 3.05 -2.22 2.89
C ILE A 19 2.26 -3.33 2.21
N MET A 20 2.37 -4.56 2.73
CA MET A 20 1.89 -5.76 2.03
C MET A 20 1.24 -6.76 2.95
N ASP A 21 0.49 -7.71 2.39
CA ASP A 21 -0.05 -8.81 3.18
C ASP A 21 1.06 -9.74 3.68
N SER A 22 0.95 -10.17 4.93
CA SER A 22 1.83 -11.15 5.58
C SER A 22 2.07 -12.44 4.78
N LEU A 23 1.15 -12.86 3.90
CA LEU A 23 1.32 -14.01 3.02
C LEU A 23 2.53 -13.86 2.10
N PHE A 24 2.90 -12.64 1.72
CA PHE A 24 4.05 -12.41 0.85
C PHE A 24 5.38 -12.80 1.52
N LYS A 25 5.46 -12.87 2.86
CA LYS A 25 6.68 -13.27 3.59
C LYS A 25 7.26 -14.60 3.13
N TYR A 26 6.40 -15.52 2.68
CA TYR A 26 6.79 -16.86 2.26
C TYR A 26 7.33 -16.92 0.84
N THR A 27 7.23 -15.83 0.09
CA THR A 27 7.76 -15.74 -1.27
C THR A 27 9.22 -15.31 -1.27
N ASN A 28 9.96 -15.59 -2.35
CA ASN A 28 11.31 -15.05 -2.56
C ASN A 28 11.33 -13.52 -2.35
N PHE A 29 10.25 -12.88 -2.79
CA PHE A 29 10.00 -11.47 -2.61
C PHE A 29 9.83 -11.07 -1.13
N GLY A 30 9.12 -11.86 -0.34
CA GLY A 30 8.94 -11.63 1.10
C GLY A 30 10.23 -11.69 1.89
N VAL A 31 11.13 -12.61 1.56
CA VAL A 31 12.45 -12.72 2.21
C VAL A 31 13.26 -11.44 1.99
N VAL A 32 13.33 -10.96 0.74
CA VAL A 32 14.00 -9.69 0.42
C VAL A 32 13.34 -8.53 1.15
N SER A 33 12.01 -8.44 1.13
CA SER A 33 11.24 -7.37 1.79
C SER A 33 11.44 -7.36 3.31
N TYR A 34 11.57 -8.54 3.93
CA TYR A 34 11.86 -8.66 5.35
C TYR A 34 13.25 -8.14 5.71
N LEU A 35 14.28 -8.51 4.94
CA LEU A 35 15.63 -7.96 5.10
C LEU A 35 15.66 -6.45 4.84
N HIS A 36 14.88 -6.00 3.87
CA HIS A 36 14.68 -4.61 3.52
C HIS A 36 13.85 -3.83 4.56
N GLN A 37 13.41 -4.44 5.66
CA GLN A 37 12.61 -3.81 6.73
C GLN A 37 11.27 -3.22 6.24
N ASP A 38 10.65 -3.86 5.24
CA ASP A 38 9.30 -3.51 4.79
C ASP A 38 8.22 -3.94 5.80
N PHE A 39 7.02 -3.35 5.69
CA PHE A 39 5.93 -3.58 6.62
C PHE A 39 4.93 -4.63 6.11
N PHE A 40 4.60 -5.59 6.96
CA PHE A 40 3.67 -6.67 6.64
C PHE A 40 2.42 -6.62 7.51
N ILE A 41 1.28 -6.36 6.88
CA ILE A 41 -0.04 -6.36 7.52
C ILE A 41 -0.55 -7.80 7.64
N LYS A 42 -0.93 -8.20 8.85
CA LYS A 42 -1.70 -9.43 9.07
C LYS A 42 -3.17 -9.19 8.72
N SER A 43 -3.70 -9.99 7.78
CA SER A 43 -5.12 -9.94 7.44
C SER A 43 -5.99 -10.52 8.57
N GLY A 44 -7.00 -9.77 9.02
CA GLY A 44 -7.97 -10.22 10.03
C GLY A 44 -8.76 -9.04 10.61
N LYS A 45 -10.01 -9.26 11.03
CA LYS A 45 -10.84 -8.17 11.61
C LYS A 45 -10.37 -7.81 13.02
N GLU A 46 -10.02 -8.82 13.81
CA GLU A 46 -9.58 -8.69 15.21
C GLU A 46 -8.23 -7.97 15.35
N ASN A 47 -7.32 -8.20 14.41
CA ASN A 47 -5.98 -7.61 14.43
C ASN A 47 -5.90 -6.26 13.70
N ARG A 48 -7.01 -5.72 13.19
CA ARG A 48 -6.99 -4.54 12.32
C ARG A 48 -6.42 -3.32 13.02
N ASP A 49 -6.93 -3.02 14.21
CA ASP A 49 -6.56 -1.78 14.90
C ASP A 49 -5.13 -1.88 15.45
N LYS A 50 -4.74 -3.07 15.93
CA LYS A 50 -3.36 -3.38 16.29
C LYS A 50 -2.40 -3.23 15.10
N ALA A 51 -2.76 -3.72 13.92
CA ALA A 51 -1.94 -3.61 12.72
C ALA A 51 -1.78 -2.13 12.26
N LEU A 52 -2.80 -1.29 12.46
CA LEU A 52 -2.72 0.14 12.18
C LEU A 52 -1.82 0.89 13.18
N GLN A 53 -1.85 0.50 14.46
CA GLN A 53 -0.91 1.02 15.45
C GLN A 53 0.53 0.59 15.13
N GLU A 54 0.75 -0.69 14.84
CA GLU A 54 2.06 -1.22 14.41
C GLU A 54 2.58 -0.49 13.16
N LEU A 55 1.71 -0.17 12.20
CA LEU A 55 2.07 0.61 11.02
C LEU A 55 2.57 2.01 11.40
N SER A 56 1.86 2.71 12.29
CA SER A 56 2.27 4.04 12.74
C SER A 56 3.65 4.03 13.39
N HIS A 57 3.91 3.05 14.26
CA HIS A 57 5.23 2.90 14.89
C HIS A 57 6.32 2.56 13.87
N HIS A 58 6.05 1.64 12.94
CA HIS A 58 7.02 1.24 11.92
C HIS A 58 7.38 2.37 10.95
N LEU A 59 6.43 3.27 10.64
CA LEU A 59 6.71 4.47 9.85
C LEU A 59 7.75 5.37 10.55
N VAL A 60 7.64 5.57 11.86
CA VAL A 60 8.63 6.35 12.61
C VAL A 60 9.97 5.60 12.67
N ASP A 61 9.95 4.33 13.06
CA ASP A 61 11.17 3.58 13.38
C ASP A 61 11.98 3.13 12.16
N LYS A 62 11.32 2.95 11.00
CA LYS A 62 11.95 2.40 9.79
C LYS A 62 11.85 3.31 8.59
N TYR A 63 10.70 3.94 8.34
CA TYR A 63 10.56 4.82 7.16
C TYR A 63 11.32 6.13 7.36
N VAL A 64 11.10 6.82 8.47
CA VAL A 64 11.75 8.11 8.77
C VAL A 64 13.24 7.92 9.08
N ILE A 65 13.59 6.98 9.97
CA ILE A 65 14.99 6.76 10.39
C ILE A 65 15.89 6.31 9.23
N LEU A 66 15.38 5.49 8.31
CA LEU A 66 16.15 5.07 7.13
C LEU A 66 16.02 6.07 5.96
N GLU A 67 15.44 7.24 6.20
CA GLU A 67 15.23 8.32 5.24
C GLU A 67 14.60 7.87 3.91
N ARG A 68 13.69 6.89 3.97
CA ARG A 68 13.04 6.36 2.79
C ARG A 68 12.25 7.46 2.08
N LYS A 69 12.25 7.40 0.75
CA LYS A 69 11.61 8.42 -0.10
C LYS A 69 10.28 7.94 -0.66
N TRP A 70 10.08 6.63 -0.78
CA TRP A 70 8.92 6.05 -1.45
C TRP A 70 8.18 5.10 -0.52
N LEU A 71 6.85 5.19 -0.52
CA LEU A 71 5.97 4.26 0.18
C LEU A 71 5.02 3.63 -0.82
N VAL A 72 4.90 2.31 -0.80
CA VAL A 72 3.97 1.58 -1.67
C VAL A 72 2.88 0.93 -0.82
N LEU A 73 1.64 1.29 -1.13
CA LEU A 73 0.41 0.84 -0.47
C LEU A 73 -0.58 0.37 -1.52
N PHE A 74 -1.37 -0.65 -1.17
CA PHE A 74 -2.55 -1.08 -1.93
C PHE A 74 -3.82 -0.71 -1.16
N PRO A 75 -4.47 0.41 -1.48
CA PRO A 75 -5.62 0.93 -0.73
C PRO A 75 -6.84 -0.01 -0.75
N GLU A 76 -7.03 -0.79 -1.80
CA GLU A 76 -8.04 -1.84 -1.96
C GLU A 76 -7.75 -3.01 -0.99
N GLY A 77 -6.47 -3.18 -0.66
CA GLY A 77 -5.97 -4.15 0.29
C GLY A 77 -5.57 -5.47 -0.36
N GLY A 78 -5.92 -6.57 0.31
CA GLY A 78 -5.52 -7.92 -0.11
C GLY A 78 -6.29 -8.46 -1.33
N PHE A 79 -6.05 -9.73 -1.64
CA PHE A 79 -6.54 -10.40 -2.84
C PHE A 79 -8.05 -10.24 -3.10
N LEU A 80 -8.39 -9.81 -4.33
CA LEU A 80 -9.76 -9.57 -4.79
C LEU A 80 -10.69 -10.77 -4.54
N ARG A 81 -10.24 -12.00 -4.81
CA ARG A 81 -11.05 -13.22 -4.61
C ARG A 81 -11.62 -13.35 -3.18
N ASN A 82 -10.85 -12.92 -2.18
CA ASN A 82 -11.24 -12.98 -0.77
C ASN A 82 -12.11 -11.77 -0.37
N ARG A 83 -12.04 -10.69 -1.14
CA ARG A 83 -12.60 -9.38 -0.79
C ARG A 83 -13.85 -9.01 -1.57
N LYS A 84 -14.07 -9.57 -2.78
CA LYS A 84 -15.15 -9.20 -3.69
C LYS A 84 -16.54 -9.27 -3.03
N ALA A 85 -16.88 -10.40 -2.42
CA ALA A 85 -18.17 -10.58 -1.75
C ALA A 85 -18.39 -9.59 -0.60
N ILE A 86 -17.35 -9.33 0.20
CA ILE A 86 -17.43 -8.36 1.32
C ILE A 86 -17.53 -6.94 0.78
N SER A 87 -16.80 -6.63 -0.29
CA SER A 87 -16.84 -5.33 -0.96
C SER A 87 -18.22 -5.05 -1.54
N HIS A 88 -18.86 -6.02 -2.20
CA HIS A 88 -20.22 -5.89 -2.73
C HIS A 88 -21.26 -5.71 -1.63
N LYS A 89 -21.17 -6.47 -0.53
CA LYS A 89 -22.05 -6.27 0.63
C LYS A 89 -21.91 -4.87 1.25
N TYR A 90 -20.69 -4.36 1.33
CA TYR A 90 -20.45 -3.00 1.79
C TYR A 90 -20.99 -1.97 0.79
N ALA A 91 -20.87 -2.24 -0.52
CA ALA A 91 -21.41 -1.38 -1.57
C ALA A 91 -22.94 -1.27 -1.48
N ASP A 92 -23.63 -2.40 -1.34
CA ASP A 92 -25.09 -2.46 -1.16
C ASP A 92 -25.55 -1.67 0.07
N LYS A 93 -24.84 -1.83 1.20
CA LYS A 93 -25.20 -1.16 2.45
C LYS A 93 -25.09 0.36 2.37
N ASN A 94 -24.16 0.88 1.57
CA ASN A 94 -23.84 2.30 1.50
C ASN A 94 -24.25 2.94 0.16
N ASN A 95 -25.02 2.25 -0.68
CA ASN A 95 -25.41 2.70 -2.03
C ASN A 95 -24.21 3.10 -2.92
N LEU A 96 -23.12 2.33 -2.86
CA LEU A 96 -21.91 2.55 -3.66
C LEU A 96 -21.88 1.65 -4.90
N PRO A 97 -21.11 2.01 -5.95
CA PRO A 97 -20.96 1.16 -7.13
C PRO A 97 -20.28 -0.18 -6.78
N LYS A 98 -20.76 -1.25 -7.42
CA LYS A 98 -20.13 -2.57 -7.35
C LYS A 98 -19.08 -2.69 -8.44
N PHE A 99 -17.84 -2.92 -8.04
CA PHE A 99 -16.75 -3.17 -8.96
C PHE A 99 -16.50 -4.67 -9.14
N GLU A 100 -16.20 -5.07 -10.37
CA GLU A 100 -15.99 -6.48 -10.73
C GLU A 100 -14.51 -6.90 -10.67
N ASN A 101 -13.62 -5.97 -11.04
CA ASN A 101 -12.18 -6.21 -11.21
C ASN A 101 -11.33 -5.63 -10.06
N VAL A 102 -11.94 -4.84 -9.17
CA VAL A 102 -11.29 -4.25 -7.99
C VAL A 102 -12.26 -4.30 -6.81
N SER A 103 -11.74 -4.18 -5.59
CA SER A 103 -12.57 -3.97 -4.41
C SER A 103 -12.60 -2.49 -4.04
N LEU A 104 -13.58 -2.08 -3.26
CA LEU A 104 -13.66 -0.72 -2.74
C LEU A 104 -12.43 -0.38 -1.88
N PRO A 105 -11.89 0.84 -2.02
CA PRO A 105 -10.70 1.26 -1.29
C PRO A 105 -10.96 1.35 0.21
N ARG A 106 -9.90 1.19 1.01
CA ARG A 106 -9.94 1.23 2.47
C ARG A 106 -9.14 2.41 2.99
N LEU A 107 -9.74 3.16 3.90
CA LEU A 107 -9.19 4.40 4.45
C LEU A 107 -8.09 4.19 5.48
N GLY A 108 -8.15 3.10 6.25
CA GLY A 108 -7.41 2.97 7.51
C GLY A 108 -5.91 3.20 7.38
N ALA A 109 -5.25 2.51 6.45
CA ALA A 109 -3.80 2.64 6.27
C ALA A 109 -3.42 4.02 5.73
N MET A 110 -4.14 4.53 4.73
CA MET A 110 -3.87 5.84 4.13
C MET A 110 -3.96 6.97 5.17
N LYS A 111 -5.00 6.93 6.01
CA LYS A 111 -5.19 7.90 7.09
C LYS A 111 -4.04 7.88 8.09
N ILE A 112 -3.60 6.71 8.52
CA ILE A 112 -2.45 6.58 9.43
C ILE A 112 -1.17 7.13 8.79
N ILE A 113 -0.92 6.78 7.52
CA ILE A 113 0.26 7.27 6.79
C ILE A 113 0.28 8.80 6.74
N MET A 114 -0.82 9.43 6.29
CA MET A 114 -0.92 10.88 6.18
C MET A 114 -0.83 11.56 7.55
N ASN A 115 -1.40 10.96 8.59
CA ASN A 115 -1.31 11.49 9.95
C ASN A 115 0.10 11.39 10.54
N THR A 116 0.88 10.35 10.19
CA THR A 116 2.20 10.10 10.79
C THR A 116 3.37 10.71 10.01
N VAL A 117 3.34 10.69 8.68
CA VAL A 117 4.43 11.16 7.80
C VAL A 117 3.96 12.08 6.68
N GLY A 118 2.72 12.56 6.72
CA GLY A 118 2.19 13.54 5.78
C GLY A 118 2.67 14.97 6.09
N PRO A 119 2.34 15.94 5.23
CA PRO A 119 2.82 17.32 5.35
C PRO A 119 2.38 18.01 6.67
N GLN A 120 1.24 17.63 7.25
CA GLN A 120 0.67 18.25 8.46
C GLN A 120 0.71 17.33 9.70
N SER A 121 1.57 16.32 9.73
CA SER A 121 1.59 15.32 10.83
C SER A 121 1.71 15.93 12.23
N SER A 122 0.82 15.55 13.15
CA SER A 122 0.70 16.09 14.52
C SER A 122 1.89 15.77 15.45
N VAL A 123 2.75 14.83 15.05
CA VAL A 123 4.06 14.58 15.68
C VAL A 123 4.99 15.81 15.54
N ASN A 124 4.63 16.80 14.70
CA ASN A 124 5.41 18.00 14.41
C ASN A 124 5.62 18.99 15.57
N ASN A 125 4.80 18.98 16.62
CA ASN A 125 4.83 20.10 17.57
C ASN A 125 5.87 19.98 18.71
N ASN A 126 6.43 18.81 18.99
CA ASN A 126 7.19 18.59 20.24
C ASN A 126 8.66 18.10 20.14
N SER A 127 9.24 17.85 18.96
CA SER A 127 10.61 17.30 18.88
C SER A 127 11.54 18.05 17.90
N SER A 128 12.50 18.78 18.44
CA SER A 128 13.29 19.84 17.78
C SER A 128 14.64 19.42 17.17
N LYS A 129 14.86 18.17 16.75
CA LYS A 129 16.21 17.75 16.29
C LYS A 129 16.37 16.86 15.06
N PHE A 130 15.31 16.29 14.48
CA PHE A 130 15.43 15.52 13.23
C PHE A 130 14.76 16.27 12.10
N GLN A 131 15.50 16.51 11.01
CA GLN A 131 14.95 17.04 9.76
C GLN A 131 13.95 15.99 9.24
N ARG A 132 12.66 16.30 9.40
CA ARG A 132 11.58 15.31 9.39
C ARG A 132 11.30 14.85 7.95
N ALA A 133 11.49 13.56 7.69
CA ALA A 133 11.11 12.97 6.41
C ALA A 133 9.59 12.99 6.28
N HIS A 134 9.09 13.74 5.28
CA HIS A 134 7.69 13.77 4.89
C HIS A 134 7.53 13.02 3.57
N ILE A 135 6.38 12.38 3.38
CA ILE A 135 6.00 11.89 2.06
C ILE A 135 5.73 13.11 1.17
N GLU A 136 6.39 13.18 0.02
CA GLU A 136 6.19 14.26 -0.97
C GLU A 136 5.19 13.86 -2.06
N TYR A 137 5.21 12.59 -2.48
CA TYR A 137 4.36 12.09 -3.56
C TYR A 137 3.66 10.78 -3.19
N VAL A 138 2.44 10.62 -3.70
CA VAL A 138 1.66 9.39 -3.69
C VAL A 138 1.56 8.89 -5.11
N LEU A 139 2.16 7.72 -5.36
CA LEU A 139 2.08 7.02 -6.63
C LEU A 139 0.97 5.97 -6.55
N ASP A 140 -0.13 6.22 -7.24
CA ASP A 140 -1.22 5.27 -7.39
C ASP A 140 -0.92 4.35 -8.58
N ILE A 141 -0.97 3.03 -8.39
CA ILE A 141 -0.65 2.04 -9.42
C ILE A 141 -1.77 1.00 -9.47
N THR A 142 -2.39 0.86 -10.63
CA THR A 142 -3.29 -0.24 -10.97
C THR A 142 -2.56 -1.24 -11.86
N ILE A 143 -2.57 -2.51 -11.45
CA ILE A 143 -1.95 -3.62 -12.18
C ILE A 143 -3.06 -4.46 -12.81
N ALA A 144 -3.11 -4.51 -14.13
CA ALA A 144 -4.05 -5.33 -14.87
C ALA A 144 -3.37 -6.58 -15.44
N TYR A 145 -4.08 -7.71 -15.35
CA TYR A 145 -3.63 -9.01 -15.85
C TYR A 145 -4.54 -9.50 -16.99
N PRO A 146 -4.01 -10.28 -17.95
CA PRO A 146 -4.79 -10.76 -19.07
C PRO A 146 -5.96 -11.61 -18.58
N LYS A 147 -7.14 -11.39 -19.18
CA LYS A 147 -8.39 -12.10 -18.84
C LYS A 147 -8.82 -11.92 -17.36
N GLY A 148 -8.29 -10.92 -16.66
CA GLY A 148 -8.59 -10.69 -15.24
C GLY A 148 -8.03 -11.78 -14.31
N VAL A 149 -7.06 -12.57 -14.76
CA VAL A 149 -6.48 -13.67 -13.97
C VAL A 149 -5.14 -13.22 -13.37
N PRO A 150 -5.11 -12.77 -12.10
CA PRO A 150 -3.86 -12.37 -11.45
C PRO A 150 -2.92 -13.55 -11.27
N ILE A 151 -1.64 -13.26 -11.04
CA ILE A 151 -0.64 -14.26 -10.66
C ILE A 151 -0.95 -14.73 -9.24
N ASN A 152 -1.13 -16.03 -9.03
CA ASN A 152 -1.40 -16.59 -7.71
C ASN A 152 -0.09 -16.75 -6.91
N ILE A 153 -0.18 -17.00 -5.60
CA ILE A 153 1.01 -17.06 -4.75
C ILE A 153 1.90 -18.28 -5.06
N THR A 154 1.30 -19.40 -5.48
CA THR A 154 2.03 -20.64 -5.83
C THR A 154 2.86 -20.45 -7.10
N ASP A 155 2.30 -19.74 -8.09
CA ASP A 155 2.99 -19.37 -9.33
C ASP A 155 4.17 -18.44 -9.04
N ILE A 156 4.01 -17.52 -8.08
CA ILE A 156 5.10 -16.62 -7.64
C ILE A 156 6.21 -17.41 -6.93
N LEU A 157 5.84 -18.41 -6.13
CA LEU A 157 6.78 -19.23 -5.37
C LEU A 157 7.62 -20.14 -6.27
N PHE A 158 6.95 -20.87 -7.16
CA PHE A 158 7.58 -21.91 -7.98
C PHE A 158 7.96 -21.45 -9.38
N GLY A 159 7.55 -20.24 -9.81
CA GLY A 159 7.83 -19.73 -11.15
C GLY A 159 7.18 -20.55 -12.27
N THR A 160 6.08 -21.25 -11.98
CA THR A 160 5.46 -22.23 -12.88
C THR A 160 4.54 -21.62 -13.94
N ARG A 161 4.18 -20.34 -13.79
CA ARG A 161 3.27 -19.66 -14.73
C ARG A 161 4.02 -19.22 -15.98
N ALA A 162 3.43 -19.47 -17.14
CA ALA A 162 3.93 -18.98 -18.41
C ALA A 162 4.02 -17.43 -18.42
N PRO A 163 4.99 -16.84 -19.14
CA PRO A 163 5.09 -15.40 -19.31
C PRO A 163 3.75 -14.81 -19.76
N CYS A 164 3.34 -13.70 -19.14
CA CYS A 164 2.13 -12.98 -19.51
C CYS A 164 2.37 -11.47 -19.51
N GLU A 165 1.68 -10.78 -20.40
CA GLU A 165 1.64 -9.33 -20.40
C GLU A 165 1.02 -8.82 -19.09
N THR A 166 1.61 -7.79 -18.49
CA THR A 166 1.07 -7.14 -17.29
C THR A 166 1.04 -5.65 -17.57
N ILE A 167 -0.14 -5.04 -17.45
CA ILE A 167 -0.34 -3.64 -17.79
C ILE A 167 -0.34 -2.82 -16.51
N PHE A 168 0.48 -1.77 -16.47
CA PHE A 168 0.58 -0.85 -15.36
C PHE A 168 -0.04 0.49 -15.74
N PHE A 169 -1.10 0.88 -15.02
CA PHE A 169 -1.60 2.24 -15.04
C PHE A 169 -1.12 2.94 -13.77
N TYR A 170 -0.59 4.15 -13.90
CA TYR A 170 -0.15 4.91 -12.74
C TYR A 170 -0.55 6.37 -12.81
N ARG A 171 -0.78 6.96 -11.63
CA ARG A 171 -1.03 8.39 -11.42
C ARG A 171 -0.17 8.87 -10.25
N VAL A 172 0.31 10.11 -10.33
CA VAL A 172 1.16 10.71 -9.29
C VAL A 172 0.47 11.92 -8.74
N TYR A 173 0.35 11.99 -7.41
CA TYR A 173 -0.24 13.10 -6.67
C TYR A 173 0.81 13.64 -5.70
N ARG A 174 0.87 14.96 -5.48
CA ARG A 174 1.61 15.48 -4.32
C ARG A 174 0.89 15.10 -3.04
N SER A 175 1.63 14.89 -1.95
CA SER A 175 1.04 14.60 -0.65
C SER A 175 0.12 15.72 -0.14
N THR A 176 0.36 16.96 -0.56
CA THR A 176 -0.50 18.12 -0.30
C THR A 176 -1.85 18.07 -1.02
N GLU A 177 -2.00 17.24 -2.05
CA GLU A 177 -3.27 17.05 -2.78
C GLU A 177 -4.16 15.99 -2.13
N VAL A 178 -3.61 15.18 -1.22
CA VAL A 178 -4.36 14.14 -0.52
C VAL A 178 -5.12 14.78 0.65
N PRO A 179 -6.47 14.70 0.68
CA PRO A 179 -7.23 15.31 1.76
C PRO A 179 -6.96 14.66 3.12
N GLU A 180 -6.99 15.45 4.18
CA GLU A 180 -6.79 14.98 5.56
C GLU A 180 -8.08 14.51 6.22
N ASP A 181 -9.18 15.17 5.87
CA ASP A 181 -10.50 14.84 6.39
C ASP A 181 -10.91 13.43 5.93
N SER A 182 -11.58 12.70 6.83
CA SER A 182 -11.92 11.31 6.59
C SER A 182 -12.91 11.13 5.45
N GLU A 183 -13.87 12.04 5.29
CA GLU A 183 -14.87 12.00 4.24
C GLU A 183 -14.24 12.44 2.91
N ALA A 184 -13.50 13.55 2.93
CA ALA A 184 -12.80 14.05 1.73
C ALA A 184 -11.77 13.04 1.19
N MET A 185 -11.03 12.37 2.08
CA MET A 185 -10.10 11.30 1.70
C MET A 185 -10.85 10.13 1.08
N THR A 186 -12.04 9.80 1.59
CA THR A 186 -12.90 8.77 0.99
C THR A 186 -13.24 9.14 -0.43
N ASP A 187 -13.83 10.32 -0.63
CA ASP A 187 -14.21 10.77 -1.96
C ASP A 187 -13.03 10.81 -2.94
N TRP A 188 -11.86 11.23 -2.45
CA TRP A 188 -10.63 11.22 -3.24
C TRP A 188 -10.21 9.79 -3.63
N LEU A 189 -10.23 8.83 -2.69
CA LEU A 189 -9.88 7.43 -2.98
C LEU A 189 -10.82 6.79 -4.02
N PHE A 190 -12.07 7.23 -4.09
CA PHE A 190 -13.06 6.75 -5.05
C PHE A 190 -12.97 7.43 -6.43
N LYS A 191 -12.49 8.68 -6.51
CA LYS A 191 -12.42 9.47 -7.76
C LYS A 191 -11.12 9.32 -8.54
N ARG A 192 -10.02 9.02 -7.85
CA ARG A 192 -8.67 8.99 -8.39
C ARG A 192 -8.44 7.94 -9.48
#